data_AF-A0AA35RJ90-F1
#
_entry.id   AF-A0AA35RJ90-F1
#
_cell.length_a   1.000
_cell.length_b   1.000
_cell.length_c   1.000
_cell.angle_alpha   90.00
_cell.angle_beta   90.00
_cell.angle_gamma   90.00
#
_symmetry.space_group_name_H-M   'P 1'
#
loop_
_entity.id
_entity.type
_entity.pdbx_description
1 polymer ?
#
loop_
_entity_poly.entity_id
_entity_poly.type
_entity_poly.pdbx_seq_one_letter_code
_entity_poly.pdbx_strand_id
1 'polypeptide(L)'
;MPGGSVITECERQSRFALTWEFGGDQGRGTSWGEYAFGRGENRPVHVLHQHTRHLSRNTGTLGPGAVGVGWELGLMGLALHISQPGEPMPDEAAFATWPDGKAIITGSSERWGQAAVVAGTDPEVAVAATRRTTAFYTGESAEPS
;
A
#
# COMPACT_ATOMS: atom_id res chain seq x y z
N MET A 1 9.78 -16.73 3.02
CA MET A 1 8.66 -17.37 3.74
C MET A 1 7.56 -17.66 2.73
N PRO A 2 7.03 -18.89 2.57
CA PRO A 2 5.96 -19.11 1.60
C PRO A 2 4.66 -18.56 2.18
N GLY A 3 4.27 -17.39 1.69
CA GLY A 3 2.88 -16.94 1.69
C GLY A 3 2.20 -17.39 0.40
N GLY A 4 0.89 -17.17 0.31
CA GLY A 4 0.10 -17.50 -0.88
C GLY A 4 -1.01 -16.49 -1.12
N SER A 5 -1.44 -16.41 -2.37
CA SER A 5 -2.64 -15.65 -2.75
C SER A 5 -3.64 -16.61 -3.38
N VAL A 6 -4.90 -16.50 -2.97
CA VAL A 6 -6.00 -17.28 -3.55
C VAL A 6 -7.03 -16.31 -4.11
N ILE A 7 -7.37 -16.47 -5.38
CA ILE A 7 -8.46 -15.73 -6.00
C ILE A 7 -9.77 -16.31 -5.47
N THR A 8 -10.56 -15.49 -4.78
CA THR A 8 -11.86 -15.89 -4.23
C THR A 8 -13.00 -15.52 -5.16
N GLU A 9 -12.82 -14.49 -5.99
CA GLU A 9 -13.82 -14.04 -6.96
C GLU A 9 -13.15 -13.40 -8.17
N CYS A 10 -13.69 -13.67 -9.36
CA CYS A 10 -13.24 -13.07 -10.61
C CYS A 10 -14.44 -12.90 -11.55
N GLU A 11 -14.99 -11.70 -11.56
CA GLU A 11 -16.04 -11.30 -12.47
C GLU A 11 -15.45 -10.41 -13.57
N ARG A 12 -15.66 -10.83 -14.82
CA ARG A 12 -15.12 -10.13 -15.98
C ARG A 12 -15.53 -8.66 -15.97
N GLN A 13 -14.53 -7.77 -15.96
CA GLN A 13 -14.69 -6.31 -16.10
C GLN A 13 -15.45 -5.61 -14.97
N SER A 14 -15.85 -6.31 -13.91
CA SER A 14 -16.59 -5.72 -12.78
C SER A 14 -15.86 -5.88 -11.46
N ARG A 15 -15.34 -7.07 -11.14
CA ARG A 15 -14.83 -7.37 -9.80
C ARG A 15 -13.72 -8.40 -9.78
N PHE A 16 -12.74 -8.18 -8.91
CA PHE A 16 -11.69 -9.13 -8.60
C PHE A 16 -11.45 -9.14 -7.09
N ALA A 17 -11.47 -10.32 -6.46
CA ALA A 17 -11.22 -10.46 -5.03
C ALA A 17 -10.23 -11.59 -4.76
N LEU A 18 -9.35 -11.36 -3.78
CA LEU A 18 -8.32 -12.31 -3.39
C LEU A 18 -8.05 -12.28 -1.90
N THR A 19 -7.55 -13.40 -1.38
CA THR A 19 -6.84 -13.43 -0.11
C THR A 19 -5.34 -13.34 -0.36
N TRP A 20 -4.63 -12.70 0.57
CA TRP A 20 -3.18 -12.61 0.55
C TRP A 20 -2.62 -12.91 1.94
N GLU A 21 -1.73 -13.89 2.01
CA GLU A 21 -0.97 -14.23 3.21
C GLU A 21 0.49 -13.81 3.05
N PHE A 22 0.93 -12.90 3.91
CA PHE A 22 2.34 -12.50 3.98
C PHE A 22 3.05 -13.21 5.13
N GLY A 23 4.31 -13.60 4.94
CA GLY A 23 5.15 -14.14 6.02
C GLY A 23 4.88 -15.60 6.44
N GLY A 24 3.91 -16.30 5.83
CA GLY A 24 3.61 -17.70 6.16
C GLY A 24 2.85 -17.88 7.47
N ASP A 25 2.05 -16.89 7.87
CA ASP A 25 1.31 -16.83 9.15
C ASP A 25 0.16 -17.87 9.30
N GLN A 26 0.04 -18.86 8.40
CA GLN A 26 -0.95 -19.96 8.46
C GLN A 26 -2.38 -19.47 8.77
N GLY A 27 -2.87 -18.49 8.00
CA GLY A 27 -4.22 -17.92 8.20
C GLY A 27 -4.35 -16.80 9.25
N ARG A 28 -3.30 -16.50 10.04
CA ARG A 28 -3.36 -15.42 11.07
C ARG A 28 -3.01 -14.03 10.54
N GLY A 29 -2.36 -13.98 9.38
CA GLY A 29 -1.94 -12.77 8.69
C GLY A 29 -2.72 -12.51 7.40
N THR A 30 -3.77 -13.27 7.12
CA THR A 30 -4.56 -13.14 5.90
C THR A 30 -5.16 -11.76 5.78
N SER A 31 -5.02 -11.19 4.60
CA SER A 31 -5.64 -9.96 4.20
C SER A 31 -6.53 -10.18 2.98
N TRP A 32 -7.57 -9.36 2.85
CA TRP A 32 -8.48 -9.41 1.72
C TRP A 32 -8.28 -8.19 0.85
N GLY A 33 -8.13 -8.43 -0.45
CA GLY A 33 -8.07 -7.41 -1.49
C GLY A 33 -9.33 -7.48 -2.33
N GLU A 34 -10.02 -6.35 -2.50
CA GLU A 34 -11.15 -6.23 -3.42
C GLU A 34 -10.92 -5.09 -4.41
N TYR A 35 -11.19 -5.36 -5.68
CA TYR A 35 -11.09 -4.41 -6.78
C TYR A 35 -12.41 -4.38 -7.53
N ALA A 36 -13.03 -3.20 -7.61
CA ALA A 36 -14.22 -2.99 -8.43
C ALA A 36 -13.91 -2.02 -9.57
N PHE A 37 -14.43 -2.32 -10.76
CA PHE A 37 -14.22 -1.54 -11.98
C PHE A 37 -15.54 -0.97 -12.48
N GLY A 38 -15.66 0.35 -12.48
CA GLY A 38 -16.80 1.06 -13.06
C GLY A 38 -16.47 1.61 -14.45
N ARG A 39 -17.29 1.30 -15.46
CA ARG A 39 -17.30 2.05 -16.72
C ARG A 39 -18.19 3.28 -16.54
N GLY A 40 -17.61 4.46 -16.46
CA GLY A 40 -18.37 5.69 -16.67
C GLY A 40 -18.55 5.91 -18.18
N GLU A 41 -19.73 6.34 -18.62
CA GLU A 41 -19.93 6.79 -20.00
C GLU A 41 -18.88 7.86 -20.34
N ASN A 42 -17.98 7.58 -21.30
CA ASN A 42 -16.84 8.42 -21.67
C ASN A 42 -15.89 8.85 -20.53
N ARG A 43 -15.73 8.05 -19.47
CA ARG A 43 -14.87 8.40 -18.31
C ARG A 43 -13.82 7.32 -18.00
N PRO A 44 -12.71 7.70 -17.31
CA PRO A 44 -11.69 6.76 -16.86
C PRO A 44 -12.28 5.64 -16.00
N VAL A 45 -11.67 4.45 -16.06
CA VAL A 45 -12.03 3.33 -15.20
C VAL A 45 -11.73 3.71 -13.75
N HIS A 46 -12.76 3.68 -12.91
CA HIS A 46 -12.58 3.84 -11.46
C HIS A 46 -12.19 2.49 -10.86
N VAL A 47 -11.09 2.47 -10.12
CA VAL A 47 -10.65 1.30 -9.34
C VAL A 47 -10.88 1.62 -7.86
N LEU A 48 -11.80 0.90 -7.23
CA LEU A 48 -11.90 0.89 -5.77
C LEU A 48 -10.98 -0.23 -5.25
N HIS A 49 -9.97 0.13 -4.47
CA HIS A 49 -9.10 -0.82 -3.78
C HIS A 49 -9.43 -0.84 -2.30
N GLN A 50 -9.72 -2.02 -1.76
CA GLN A 50 -9.85 -2.22 -0.33
C GLN A 50 -8.91 -3.32 0.13
N HIS A 51 -8.03 -3.00 1.08
CA HIS A 51 -7.17 -3.96 1.75
C HIS A 51 -7.51 -4.02 3.23
N THR A 52 -8.00 -5.16 3.69
CA THR A 52 -8.34 -5.37 5.11
C THR A 52 -7.47 -6.47 5.71
N ARG A 53 -7.10 -6.30 6.98
CA ARG A 53 -6.37 -7.30 7.75
C ARG A 53 -6.90 -7.31 9.17
N HIS A 54 -6.98 -8.49 9.78
CA HIS A 54 -7.20 -8.57 11.21
C HIS A 54 -5.99 -7.99 11.95
N LEU A 55 -6.20 -6.89 12.66
CA LEU A 55 -5.20 -6.31 13.54
C LEU A 55 -5.15 -7.16 14.81
N SER A 56 -4.02 -7.82 15.07
CA SER A 56 -3.73 -8.29 16.42
C SER A 56 -3.44 -7.08 17.32
N ARG A 57 -3.58 -7.21 18.64
CA ARG A 57 -3.35 -6.14 19.63
C ARG A 57 -1.95 -5.48 19.51
N ASN A 58 -1.01 -6.15 18.85
CA ASN A 58 0.27 -5.61 18.41
C ASN A 58 0.16 -5.23 16.93
N THR A 59 -0.47 -4.10 16.64
CA THR A 59 -0.39 -3.45 15.32
C THR A 59 1.06 -3.02 15.16
N GLY A 60 1.85 -3.85 14.47
CA GLY A 60 3.31 -3.79 14.48
C GLY A 60 3.91 -2.41 14.21
N THR A 61 5.22 -2.32 14.42
CA THR A 61 6.04 -1.10 14.43
C THR A 61 5.72 -0.10 13.31
N LEU A 62 5.27 -0.52 12.13
CA LEU A 62 5.08 0.34 10.96
C LEU A 62 3.63 0.88 10.76
N GLY A 63 2.65 0.49 11.58
CA GLY A 63 1.26 0.98 11.44
C GLY A 63 0.62 0.68 10.06
N PRO A 64 -0.49 1.37 9.68
CA PRO A 64 -1.19 1.12 8.42
C PRO A 64 -0.39 1.54 7.17
N GLY A 65 0.54 2.49 7.30
CA GLY A 65 1.40 2.94 6.20
C GLY A 65 2.31 1.83 5.65
N ALA A 66 2.59 0.78 6.42
CA ALA A 66 3.41 -0.36 6.02
C ALA A 66 2.94 -1.05 4.74
N VAL A 67 1.62 -1.09 4.52
CA VAL A 67 1.01 -1.69 3.32
C VAL A 67 0.37 -0.62 2.44
N GLY A 68 -0.14 0.45 3.04
CA GLY A 68 -0.76 1.57 2.33
C GLY A 68 0.17 2.24 1.31
N VAL A 69 1.40 2.56 1.70
CA VAL A 69 2.40 3.19 0.80
C VAL A 69 2.73 2.28 -0.37
N GLY A 70 2.91 0.97 -0.12
CA GLY A 70 3.16 -0.01 -1.18
C GLY A 70 2.03 -0.10 -2.20
N TRP A 71 0.77 -0.06 -1.76
CA TRP A 71 -0.38 -0.01 -2.68
C TRP A 71 -0.41 1.26 -3.52
N GLU A 72 -0.13 2.42 -2.94
CA GLU A 72 -0.07 3.68 -3.68
C GLU A 72 1.03 3.68 -4.74
N LEU A 73 2.22 3.17 -4.40
CA LEU A 73 3.32 3.01 -5.35
C LEU A 73 2.96 2.03 -6.48
N GLY A 74 2.31 0.90 -6.15
CA GLY A 74 1.84 -0.07 -7.15
C GLY A 74 0.78 0.52 -8.10
N LEU A 75 -0.17 1.30 -7.56
CA LEU A 75 -1.19 1.97 -8.37
C LEU A 75 -0.61 3.08 -9.24
N MET A 76 0.40 3.80 -8.75
CA MET A 76 1.16 4.75 -9.57
C MET A 76 1.90 4.03 -10.70
N GLY A 77 2.54 2.90 -10.40
CA GLY A 77 3.19 2.05 -11.42
C GLY A 77 2.20 1.56 -12.47
N LEU A 78 1.00 1.14 -12.06
CA LEU A 78 -0.08 0.75 -12.97
C LEU A 78 -0.53 1.92 -13.86
N ALA A 79 -0.68 3.12 -13.30
CA ALA A 79 -1.05 4.31 -14.06
C ALA A 79 0.02 4.67 -15.12
N LEU A 80 1.31 4.55 -14.78
CA LEU A 80 2.42 4.73 -15.71
C LEU A 80 2.37 3.69 -16.83
N HIS A 81 2.20 2.41 -16.48
CA HIS A 81 2.12 1.32 -17.44
C HIS A 81 0.98 1.50 -18.47
N ILE A 82 -0.18 1.99 -18.02
CA ILE A 82 -1.34 2.24 -18.89
C ILE A 82 -1.11 3.49 -19.77
N SER A 83 -0.54 4.56 -19.22
CA SER A 83 -0.37 5.83 -19.93
C SER A 83 0.81 5.85 -20.89
N GLN A 84 1.84 5.04 -20.65
CA GLN A 84 3.08 4.98 -21.40
C GLN A 84 3.39 3.53 -21.83
N PRO A 85 2.58 2.95 -22.72
CA PRO A 85 2.73 1.56 -23.11
C PRO A 85 4.07 1.32 -23.82
N GLY A 86 4.85 0.37 -23.31
CA GLY A 86 6.14 -0.04 -23.88
C GLY A 86 7.36 0.72 -23.35
N GLU A 87 7.17 1.77 -22.56
CA GLU A 87 8.26 2.42 -21.85
C GLU A 87 8.75 1.55 -20.68
N PRO A 88 10.06 1.53 -20.39
CA PRO A 88 10.58 0.84 -19.22
C PRO A 88 10.06 1.49 -17.95
N MET A 89 9.59 0.67 -17.00
CA MET A 89 9.20 1.14 -15.68
C MET A 89 10.44 1.63 -14.91
N PRO A 90 10.32 2.71 -14.11
CA PRO A 90 11.37 3.12 -13.21
C PRO A 90 11.74 1.99 -12.24
N ASP A 91 13.03 1.82 -11.96
CA ASP A 91 13.47 0.90 -10.93
C ASP A 91 13.00 1.38 -9.54
N GLU A 92 12.34 0.50 -8.79
CA GLU A 92 11.72 0.85 -7.51
C GLU A 92 12.77 1.29 -6.47
N ALA A 93 13.92 0.60 -6.43
CA ALA A 93 14.99 0.92 -5.50
C ALA A 93 15.64 2.26 -5.84
N ALA A 94 15.85 2.56 -7.13
CA ALA A 94 16.33 3.85 -7.59
C ALA A 94 15.32 4.97 -7.27
N PHE A 95 14.04 4.74 -7.53
CA PHE A 95 12.98 5.71 -7.26
C PHE A 95 12.94 6.13 -5.79
N ALA A 96 13.08 5.18 -4.87
CA ALA A 96 13.14 5.44 -3.43
C ALA A 96 14.31 6.35 -3.00
N THR A 97 15.34 6.50 -3.84
CA THR A 97 16.50 7.37 -3.57
C THR A 97 16.39 8.75 -4.23
N TRP A 98 15.54 8.91 -5.25
CA TRP A 98 15.38 10.17 -5.97
C TRP A 98 14.64 11.21 -5.11
N PRO A 99 14.94 12.51 -5.26
CA PRO A 99 14.25 13.57 -4.51
C PRO A 99 12.72 13.50 -4.62
N ASP A 100 12.21 13.34 -5.84
CA ASP A 100 10.76 13.27 -6.08
C ASP A 100 10.14 11.98 -5.52
N GLY A 101 10.84 10.85 -5.63
CA GLY A 101 10.37 9.59 -5.08
C GLY A 101 10.32 9.59 -3.56
N LYS A 102 11.34 10.15 -2.90
CA LYS A 102 11.33 10.39 -1.44
C LYS A 102 10.19 11.31 -1.03
N ALA A 103 9.95 12.39 -1.77
CA ALA A 103 8.84 13.30 -1.47
C ALA A 103 7.48 12.61 -1.57
N ILE A 104 7.27 11.78 -2.60
CA ILE A 104 6.05 10.98 -2.77
C ILE A 104 5.87 9.98 -1.61
N ILE A 105 6.91 9.21 -1.29
CA ILE A 105 6.89 8.22 -0.21
C ILE A 105 6.62 8.88 1.15
N THR A 106 7.27 10.02 1.42
CA THR A 106 7.09 10.77 2.67
C THR A 106 5.66 11.28 2.79
N GLY A 107 5.15 11.95 1.73
CA GLY A 107 3.77 12.47 1.74
C GLY A 107 2.72 11.36 1.86
N SER A 108 2.95 10.20 1.23
CA SER A 108 2.11 9.01 1.42
C SER A 108 2.11 8.54 2.87
N SER A 109 3.29 8.38 3.46
CA SER A 109 3.48 7.91 4.85
C SER A 109 2.81 8.85 5.86
N GLU A 110 2.90 10.16 5.65
CA GLU A 110 2.24 11.17 6.48
C GLU A 110 0.72 11.08 6.42
N ARG A 111 0.14 10.91 5.23
CA ARG A 111 -1.31 10.77 5.05
C ARG A 111 -1.84 9.49 5.70
N TRP A 112 -1.10 8.39 5.61
CA TRP A 112 -1.43 7.17 6.34
C TRP A 112 -1.32 7.33 7.86
N GLY A 113 -0.37 8.13 8.34
CA GLY A 113 -0.28 8.53 9.74
C GLY A 113 -1.51 9.32 10.21
N GLN A 114 -1.92 10.33 9.42
CA GLN A 114 -3.12 11.12 9.69
C GLN A 114 -4.38 10.25 9.70
N ALA A 115 -4.51 9.34 8.72
CA ALA A 115 -5.60 8.38 8.68
C ALA A 115 -5.64 7.47 9.92
N ALA A 116 -4.46 7.05 10.42
CA ALA A 116 -4.37 6.26 11.64
C ALA A 116 -4.89 7.02 12.87
N VAL A 117 -4.58 8.31 12.99
CA VAL A 117 -5.08 9.19 14.07
C VAL A 117 -6.60 9.35 13.97
N VAL A 118 -7.12 9.61 12.77
CA VAL A 118 -8.57 9.70 12.52
C VAL A 118 -9.28 8.38 12.88
N ALA A 119 -8.62 7.24 12.65
CA ALA A 119 -9.11 5.92 13.02
C ALA A 119 -8.96 5.59 14.53
N GLY A 120 -8.45 6.53 15.35
CA GLY A 120 -8.36 6.40 16.81
C GLY A 120 -7.02 5.91 17.35
N THR A 121 -5.97 5.84 16.52
CA THR A 121 -4.60 5.59 17.00
C THR A 121 -4.10 6.80 17.79
N ASP A 122 -3.41 6.55 18.90
CA ASP A 122 -2.73 7.60 19.65
C ASP A 122 -1.79 8.42 18.73
N PRO A 123 -1.83 9.77 18.78
CA PRO A 123 -1.02 10.61 17.88
C PRO A 123 0.49 10.36 17.94
N GLU A 124 1.06 10.11 19.12
CA GLU A 124 2.50 9.86 19.26
C GLU A 124 2.86 8.50 18.66
N VAL A 125 2.01 7.50 18.87
CA VAL A 125 2.16 6.17 18.25
C VAL A 125 2.08 6.26 16.72
N ALA A 126 1.12 7.03 16.20
CA ALA A 126 0.94 7.23 14.76
C ALA A 126 2.14 7.95 14.12
N VAL A 127 2.63 9.03 14.76
CA VAL A 127 3.84 9.76 14.32
C VAL A 127 5.06 8.83 14.30
N ALA A 128 5.26 8.04 15.35
CA ALA A 128 6.38 7.12 15.42
C ALA A 128 6.28 6.02 14.34
N ALA A 129 5.07 5.53 14.04
CA ALA A 129 4.83 4.58 12.96
C ALA A 129 5.14 5.19 11.59
N THR A 130 4.62 6.38 11.29
CA THR A 130 4.90 7.12 10.05
C THR A 130 6.39 7.30 9.80
N ARG A 131 7.18 7.67 10.83
CA ARG A 131 8.64 7.81 10.69
C ARG A 131 9.30 6.50 10.29
N ARG A 132 8.93 5.39 10.93
CA ARG A 132 9.49 4.07 10.62
C ARG A 132 9.04 3.58 9.24
N THR A 133 7.81 3.85 8.82
CA THR A 133 7.33 3.56 7.47
C THR A 133 8.12 4.34 6.42
N THR A 134 8.30 5.65 6.64
CA THR A 134 9.06 6.51 5.72
C THR A 134 10.47 5.97 5.56
N ALA A 135 11.16 5.75 6.68
CA ALA A 135 12.50 5.16 6.74
C ALA A 135 12.59 3.80 6.02
N PHE A 136 11.60 2.92 6.22
CA PHE A 136 11.54 1.62 5.57
C PHE A 136 11.50 1.74 4.03
N TYR A 137 10.69 2.67 3.50
CA TYR A 137 10.54 2.85 2.05
C TYR A 137 11.64 3.70 1.41
N THR A 138 12.25 4.65 2.13
CA THR A 138 13.32 5.52 1.58
C THR A 138 14.73 4.98 1.85
N GLY A 139 14.86 3.95 2.69
CA GLY A 139 16.16 3.44 3.16
C GLY A 139 16.87 4.37 4.14
N GLU A 140 16.17 5.37 4.70
CA GLU A 140 16.71 6.31 5.68
C GLU A 140 16.58 5.77 7.11
N SER A 141 17.29 6.38 8.06
CA SER A 141 17.19 6.03 9.48
C SER A 141 15.91 6.63 10.09
N ALA A 142 15.17 5.82 10.87
CA ALA A 142 13.97 6.27 11.58
C ALA A 142 14.27 7.08 12.85
N GLU A 143 15.50 7.03 13.36
CA GLU A 143 15.93 7.73 14.58
C GLU A 143 16.33 9.18 14.28
N PRO A 144 16.03 10.14 15.18
CA PRO A 144 16.53 11.50 15.03
C PRO A 144 18.05 11.49 15.25
N SER A 145 18.77 12.14 14.35
CA SER A 145 20.21 12.45 14.49
C SER A 145 20.43 13.57 15.51
#